data_AF-A0A227J396-F1
#
_entry.id   AF-A0A227J396-F1
#
_cell.length_a   1.000
_cell.length_b   1.000
_cell.length_c   1.000
_cell.angle_alpha   90.00
_cell.angle_beta   90.00
_cell.angle_gamma   90.00
#
_symmetry.space_group_name_H-M   'P 1'
#
loop_
_entity.id
_entity.type
_entity.pdbx_description
1 polymer ?
#
loop_
_entity_poly.entity_id
_entity_poly.type
_entity_poly.pdbx_seq_one_letter_code
_entity_poly.pdbx_strand_id
1 'polypeptide(L)'
;FRPHNNPAYNFIQYWGRTHNGNKLIDRKDVKKMIRVLRSGERLFYLPDHDYGRNKSVFVPFFAIDDACTTTGTSILAYTSKCAIIPGSGFRNDEGKYEIIADKCIEA
;
A
#
# COMPACT_ATOMS: atom_id res chain seq x y z
N PHE A 1 5.97 -3.77 -5.86
CA PHE A 1 6.79 -2.95 -6.77
C PHE A 1 6.44 -3.29 -8.21
N ARG A 2 6.29 -2.27 -9.05
CA ARG A 2 6.17 -2.38 -10.50
C ARG A 2 7.31 -1.53 -11.06
N PRO A 3 8.27 -2.11 -11.79
CA PRO A 3 9.30 -1.32 -12.43
C PRO A 3 8.69 -0.23 -13.33
N HIS A 4 9.28 0.96 -13.29
CA HIS A 4 8.88 2.03 -14.17
C HIS A 4 9.41 1.76 -15.58
N ASN A 5 8.64 2.09 -16.63
CA ASN A 5 9.02 1.81 -18.01
C ASN A 5 10.27 2.60 -18.44
N ASN A 6 10.43 3.83 -17.94
CA ASN A 6 11.66 4.60 -18.13
C ASN A 6 12.72 4.14 -17.10
N PRO A 7 13.92 3.69 -17.55
CA PRO A 7 14.96 3.14 -16.68
C PRO A 7 15.57 4.17 -15.71
N ALA A 8 15.70 5.43 -16.10
CA ALA A 8 16.22 6.48 -15.22
C ALA A 8 15.25 6.73 -14.05
N TYR A 9 13.96 6.86 -14.34
CA TYR A 9 12.93 6.97 -13.30
C TYR A 9 12.85 5.71 -12.44
N ASN A 10 13.03 4.53 -13.03
CA ASN A 10 13.06 3.28 -12.28
C ASN A 10 14.23 3.26 -11.29
N PHE A 11 15.41 3.72 -11.70
CA PHE A 11 16.59 3.83 -10.83
C PHE A 11 16.31 4.76 -9.65
N ILE A 12 15.80 5.97 -9.90
CA ILE A 12 15.47 6.95 -8.85
C ILE A 12 14.45 6.38 -7.86
N GLN A 13 13.37 5.77 -8.34
CA GLN A 13 12.34 5.17 -7.49
C GLN A 13 12.85 3.96 -6.71
N TYR A 14 13.67 3.13 -7.33
CA TYR A 14 14.26 1.96 -6.67
C TYR A 14 15.16 2.42 -5.53
N TRP A 15 16.15 3.26 -5.84
CA TRP A 15 17.10 3.78 -4.86
C TRP A 15 16.37 4.51 -3.72
N GLY A 16 15.46 5.43 -4.05
CA GLY A 16 14.64 6.18 -3.08
C GLY A 16 13.86 5.29 -2.11
N ARG A 17 13.42 4.10 -2.55
CA ARG A 17 12.72 3.16 -1.68
C ARG A 17 13.67 2.27 -0.88
N THR A 18 14.82 1.89 -1.42
CA THR A 18 15.69 0.87 -0.82
C THR A 18 16.89 1.40 -0.04
N HIS A 19 17.31 2.65 -0.24
CA HIS A 19 18.56 3.15 0.35
C HIS A 19 18.56 3.17 1.89
N ASN A 20 17.39 3.16 2.52
CA ASN A 20 17.22 3.06 3.98
C ASN A 20 16.90 1.62 4.46
N GLY A 21 17.24 0.61 3.67
CA GLY A 21 17.11 -0.81 4.07
C GLY A 21 15.77 -1.47 3.74
N ASN A 22 14.80 -0.75 3.17
CA ASN A 22 13.55 -1.40 2.72
C ASN A 22 13.82 -2.35 1.56
N LYS A 23 13.02 -3.42 1.49
CA LYS A 23 13.07 -4.42 0.42
C LYS A 23 11.82 -4.31 -0.44
N LEU A 24 12.01 -4.38 -1.75
CA LEU A 24 10.91 -4.39 -2.70
C LEU A 24 10.44 -5.82 -2.96
N ILE A 25 9.12 -6.00 -2.99
CA ILE A 25 8.46 -7.24 -3.41
C ILE A 25 7.74 -6.95 -4.72
N ASP A 26 7.89 -7.79 -5.74
CA ASP A 26 7.14 -7.64 -6.99
C ASP A 26 5.64 -7.66 -6.71
N ARG A 27 4.86 -6.79 -7.38
CA ARG A 27 3.41 -6.70 -7.14
C ARG A 27 2.64 -8.01 -7.40
N LYS A 28 3.19 -8.92 -8.21
CA LYS A 28 2.60 -10.23 -8.53
C LYS A 28 2.97 -11.30 -7.50
N ASP A 29 3.98 -11.06 -6.64
CA ASP A 29 4.46 -12.04 -5.66
C ASP A 29 3.70 -11.94 -4.33
N VAL A 30 2.40 -12.23 -4.40
CA VAL A 30 1.49 -12.21 -3.23
C VAL A 30 1.92 -13.26 -2.19
N LYS A 31 2.49 -14.40 -2.61
CA LYS A 31 2.97 -15.44 -1.70
C LYS A 31 4.09 -14.91 -0.81
N LYS A 32 5.06 -14.17 -1.37
CA LYS A 32 6.13 -13.56 -0.59
C LYS A 32 5.61 -12.48 0.35
N MET A 33 4.66 -11.65 -0.09
CA MET A 33 4.00 -10.67 0.80
C MET A 33 3.37 -11.34 2.03
N ILE A 34 2.61 -12.42 1.83
CA ILE A 34 1.99 -13.19 2.93
C ILE A 34 3.05 -13.77 3.87
N ARG A 35 4.16 -14.31 3.33
CA ARG A 35 5.26 -14.86 4.15
C ARG A 35 5.91 -13.79 5.03
N VAL A 36 6.16 -12.60 4.48
CA VAL A 36 6.71 -11.46 5.23
C VAL A 36 5.76 -11.07 6.37
N LEU A 37 4.48 -10.93 6.09
CA LEU A 37 3.49 -10.60 7.13
C LEU A 37 3.42 -11.68 8.23
N ARG A 38 3.47 -12.96 7.85
CA ARG A 38 3.46 -14.09 8.82
C ARG A 38 4.74 -14.21 9.63
N SER A 39 5.86 -13.66 9.17
CA SER A 39 7.11 -13.64 9.93
C SER A 39 7.19 -12.47 10.92
N GLY A 40 6.09 -11.71 11.11
CA GLY A 40 6.05 -10.54 12.00
C GLY A 40 6.68 -9.28 11.39
N GLU A 41 7.02 -9.31 10.10
CA GLU A 41 7.56 -8.16 9.40
C GLU A 41 6.46 -7.27 8.83
N ARG A 42 6.84 -6.08 8.38
CA ARG A 42 5.91 -5.04 7.90
C ARG A 42 5.85 -5.01 6.38
N LEU A 43 4.66 -4.72 5.85
CA LEU A 43 4.42 -4.49 4.43
C LEU A 43 3.69 -3.17 4.23
N PHE A 44 4.23 -2.30 3.38
CA PHE A 44 3.54 -1.10 2.92
C PHE A 44 2.74 -1.41 1.66
N TYR A 45 1.43 -1.15 1.69
CA TYR A 45 0.49 -1.46 0.61
C TYR A 45 -0.47 -0.28 0.39
N LEU A 46 -0.63 0.14 -0.87
CA LEU A 46 -1.51 1.23 -1.28
C LEU A 46 -2.69 0.66 -2.08
N PRO A 47 -3.92 0.62 -1.51
CA PRO A 47 -5.06 -0.05 -2.12
C PRO A 47 -5.97 0.86 -2.96
N ASP A 48 -5.67 2.15 -3.04
CA ASP A 48 -6.49 3.25 -3.57
C ASP A 48 -6.50 3.39 -5.09
N HIS A 49 -6.01 2.38 -5.82
CA HIS A 49 -5.99 2.36 -7.27
C HIS A 49 -7.17 1.56 -7.85
N ASP A 50 -7.71 2.08 -8.95
CA ASP A 50 -8.64 1.36 -9.83
C ASP A 50 -7.85 0.52 -10.87
N TYR A 51 -8.02 -0.81 -10.84
CA TYR A 51 -7.47 -1.74 -11.85
C TYR A 51 -8.55 -2.35 -12.77
N GLY A 52 -9.74 -1.75 -12.80
CA GLY A 52 -10.93 -2.27 -13.47
C GLY A 52 -11.58 -3.41 -12.69
N ARG A 53 -12.48 -4.16 -13.32
CA ARG A 53 -13.31 -5.19 -12.67
C ARG A 53 -12.55 -6.40 -12.13
N ASN A 54 -11.32 -6.63 -12.56
CA ASN A 54 -10.59 -7.84 -12.19
C ASN A 54 -9.98 -7.69 -10.78
N LYS A 55 -10.41 -8.54 -9.83
CA LYS A 55 -9.96 -8.55 -8.42
C LYS A 55 -10.22 -7.24 -7.67
N SER A 56 -11.33 -6.58 -8.01
CA SER A 56 -11.75 -5.32 -7.40
C SER A 56 -13.12 -5.47 -6.74
N VAL A 57 -13.42 -4.55 -5.86
CA VAL A 57 -14.75 -4.34 -5.26
C VAL A 57 -15.20 -2.93 -5.59
N PHE A 58 -16.52 -2.74 -5.61
CA PHE A 58 -17.16 -1.44 -5.81
C PHE A 58 -17.82 -1.08 -4.48
N VAL A 59 -17.42 0.06 -3.92
CA VAL A 59 -17.83 0.50 -2.59
C VAL A 59 -18.02 2.03 -2.58
N PRO A 60 -18.87 2.56 -1.68
CA PRO A 60 -19.02 4.01 -1.55
C PRO A 60 -17.70 4.69 -1.17
N PHE A 61 -17.34 5.72 -1.93
CA PHE A 61 -16.17 6.55 -1.64
C PHE A 61 -16.42 8.00 -2.07
N PHE A 62 -16.46 8.90 -1.08
CA PHE A 62 -16.87 10.30 -1.25
C PHE A 62 -18.23 10.42 -1.98
N ALA A 63 -18.28 11.16 -3.09
CA ALA A 63 -19.49 11.42 -3.87
C ALA A 63 -19.81 10.32 -4.90
N ILE A 64 -19.13 9.18 -4.84
CA ILE A 64 -19.29 8.06 -5.78
C ILE A 64 -19.74 6.82 -5.00
N ASP A 65 -20.95 6.34 -5.29
CA ASP A 65 -21.54 5.19 -4.60
C ASP A 65 -20.83 3.86 -4.93
N ASP A 66 -20.33 3.74 -6.15
CA ASP A 66 -19.66 2.52 -6.66
C ASP A 66 -18.23 2.84 -7.13
N ALA A 67 -17.37 3.28 -6.22
CA ALA A 67 -15.96 3.51 -6.53
C ALA A 67 -15.19 2.17 -6.57
N CYS A 68 -14.41 1.96 -7.63
CA CYS A 68 -13.61 0.75 -7.78
C CYS A 68 -12.34 0.80 -6.93
N THR A 69 -12.08 -0.25 -6.14
CA THR A 69 -10.85 -0.40 -5.37
C THR A 69 -10.41 -1.87 -5.31
N THR A 70 -9.15 -2.11 -4.98
CA THR A 70 -8.57 -3.46 -5.01
C THR A 70 -8.96 -4.31 -3.80
N THR A 71 -9.13 -5.62 -4.00
CA THR A 71 -9.36 -6.57 -2.89
C THR A 71 -8.07 -7.00 -2.18
N GLY A 72 -6.92 -6.46 -2.57
CA GLY A 72 -5.61 -6.93 -2.13
C GLY A 72 -5.39 -6.80 -0.62
N THR A 73 -5.84 -5.71 -0.01
CA THR A 73 -5.76 -5.51 1.45
C THR A 73 -6.48 -6.62 2.20
N SER A 74 -7.73 -6.92 1.82
CA SER A 74 -8.54 -7.97 2.44
C SER A 74 -7.89 -9.35 2.29
N ILE A 75 -7.34 -9.65 1.12
CA ILE A 75 -6.63 -10.92 0.86
C ILE A 75 -5.40 -11.05 1.77
N LEU A 76 -4.58 -9.99 1.86
CA LEU A 76 -3.36 -9.98 2.67
C LEU A 76 -3.70 -10.13 4.16
N ALA A 77 -4.63 -9.33 4.68
CA ALA A 77 -5.02 -9.36 6.09
C ALA A 77 -5.66 -10.70 6.47
N TYR A 78 -6.63 -11.18 5.69
CA TYR A 78 -7.32 -12.44 5.98
C TYR A 78 -6.39 -13.65 5.96
N THR A 79 -5.46 -13.70 5.00
CA THR A 79 -4.57 -14.86 4.80
C THR A 79 -3.39 -14.85 5.76
N SER A 80 -2.83 -13.67 6.07
CA SER A 80 -1.67 -13.56 6.97
C SER A 80 -2.04 -13.42 8.44
N LYS A 81 -3.28 -13.01 8.74
CA LYS A 81 -3.74 -12.60 10.08
C LYS A 81 -2.96 -11.40 10.66
N CYS A 82 -2.37 -10.58 9.80
CA CYS A 82 -1.69 -9.35 10.23
C CYS A 82 -2.70 -8.29 10.69
N ALA A 83 -2.24 -7.37 11.55
CA ALA A 83 -2.96 -6.13 11.79
C ALA A 83 -2.93 -5.24 10.54
N ILE A 84 -3.94 -4.38 10.39
CA ILE A 84 -3.96 -3.29 9.41
C ILE A 84 -3.76 -1.99 10.18
N ILE A 85 -2.83 -1.15 9.72
CA ILE A 85 -2.57 0.18 10.27
C ILE A 85 -2.73 1.16 9.09
N PRO A 86 -3.88 1.85 8.97
CA PRO A 86 -4.02 2.99 8.07
C PRO A 86 -3.01 4.07 8.43
N GLY A 87 -2.47 4.73 7.42
CA GLY A 87 -1.51 5.82 7.59
C GLY A 87 -1.81 6.97 6.65
N SER A 88 -1.63 8.20 7.11
CA SER A 88 -1.76 9.43 6.32
C SER A 88 -0.67 10.41 6.68
N GLY A 89 -0.26 11.24 5.73
CA GLY A 89 0.81 12.21 5.91
C GLY A 89 0.43 13.57 5.36
N PHE A 90 0.60 14.62 6.16
CA PHE A 90 0.26 16.00 5.79
C PHE A 90 1.47 16.90 5.96
N ARG A 91 1.63 17.87 5.05
CA ARG A 91 2.66 18.90 5.19
C ARG A 91 2.05 20.07 5.96
N ASN A 92 2.70 20.51 7.03
CA ASN A 92 2.24 21.63 7.83
C ASN A 92 2.85 22.97 7.37
N ASP A 93 2.38 24.08 7.95
CA ASP A 93 2.78 25.43 7.57
C ASP A 93 4.25 25.73 7.86
N GLU A 94 4.88 24.99 8.79
CA GLU A 94 6.33 25.04 9.04
C GLU A 94 7.14 24.29 7.97
N GLY A 95 6.49 23.68 6.99
CA GLY A 95 7.12 22.91 5.92
C GLY A 95 7.56 21.50 6.32
N LYS A 96 7.18 21.02 7.52
CA LYS A 96 7.44 19.66 8.02
C LYS A 96 6.28 18.72 7.66
N TYR A 97 6.50 17.42 7.86
CA TYR A 97 5.47 16.40 7.65
C TYR A 97 4.98 15.83 8.98
N GLU A 98 3.67 15.78 9.15
CA GLU A 98 2.97 15.08 10.22
C GLU A 98 2.44 13.75 9.68
N ILE A 99 2.69 12.67 10.41
CA ILE A 99 2.27 11.32 10.03
C ILE A 99 1.30 10.81 11.09
N ILE A 100 0.13 10.38 10.65
CA ILE A 100 -0.89 9.74 11.47
C ILE A 100 -0.93 8.27 11.08
N ALA A 101 -0.81 7.38 12.06
CA ALA A 101 -0.92 5.93 11.84
C ALA A 101 -1.50 5.26 13.09
N ASP A 102 -2.66 4.61 12.97
CA ASP A 102 -3.37 3.97 14.09
C ASP A 102 -4.05 2.67 13.64
N LYS A 103 -4.59 1.88 14.58
CA LYS A 103 -5.33 0.64 14.32
C LYS A 103 -6.75 0.86 13.79
N CYS A 104 -7.31 2.05 14.02
CA CYS A 104 -8.68 2.39 13.64
C CYS A 104 -8.69 3.45 12.53
N ILE A 105 -9.64 3.35 11.61
CA ILE A 105 -9.94 4.39 10.60
C ILE A 105 -10.85 5.47 11.21
N GLU A 106 -11.57 5.14 12.29
CA GLU A 106 -12.47 6.05 13.01
C GLU A 106 -11.76 6.50 14.29
N ALA A 107 -11.42 7.80 14.35
CA ALA A 107 -11.07 8.50 15.58
C ALA A 107 -12.32 9.17 16.15
#